data_AF-A0A855X4B8-F1
#
_entry.id   AF-A0A855X4B8-F1
#
_cell.length_a   1.000
_cell.length_b   1.000
_cell.length_c   1.000
_cell.angle_alpha   90.00
_cell.angle_beta   90.00
_cell.angle_gamma   90.00
#
_symmetry.space_group_name_H-M   'P 1'
#
loop_
_entity.id
_entity.type
_entity.pdbx_description
1 polymer ?
#
loop_
_entity_poly.entity_id
_entity_poly.type
_entity_poly.pdbx_seq_one_letter_code
_entity_poly.pdbx_strand_id
1 'polypeptide(L)'
;MKKEDLAYTLVSNKSFDAVVAALETNSPAHQFRVLHVHDVQATLAEKGFQRGPLKILEVCNSGFAHKALGQDVTVALFMPCKFTVWTEGGKTHVSLG
;
A
#
# COMPACT_ATOMS: atom_id res chain seq x y z
N MET A 1 6.10 16.77 13.14
CA MET A 1 6.39 15.90 11.98
C MET A 1 5.42 16.26 10.88
N LYS A 2 5.92 16.63 9.72
CA LYS A 2 5.11 16.91 8.54
C LYS A 2 4.73 15.59 7.88
N LYS A 3 3.63 15.57 7.11
CA LYS A 3 3.19 14.37 6.34
C LYS A 3 4.30 13.87 5.42
N GLU A 4 5.15 14.77 4.94
CA GLU A 4 6.31 14.47 4.09
C GLU A 4 7.43 13.68 4.80
N ASP A 5 7.50 13.72 6.13
CA ASP A 5 8.58 13.06 6.91
C ASP A 5 8.32 11.55 7.09
N LEU A 6 7.10 11.08 6.83
CA LEU A 6 6.64 9.72 7.15
C LEU A 6 6.36 8.85 5.94
N ALA A 7 6.13 9.44 4.76
CA ALA A 7 5.71 8.69 3.60
C ALA A 7 6.05 9.38 2.28
N TYR A 8 6.41 8.59 1.28
CA TYR A 8 6.56 9.04 -0.10
C TYR A 8 5.23 8.89 -0.84
N THR A 9 4.66 10.01 -1.29
CA THR A 9 3.34 10.03 -1.94
C THR A 9 3.44 10.51 -3.39
N LEU A 10 2.82 9.75 -4.29
CA LEU A 10 2.64 10.08 -5.69
C LEU A 10 1.17 10.33 -6.00
N VAL A 11 0.92 11.27 -6.92
CA VAL A 11 -0.42 11.56 -7.44
C VAL A 11 -0.50 11.09 -8.89
N SER A 12 -1.53 10.31 -9.20
CA SER A 12 -1.78 9.73 -10.52
C SER A 12 -3.04 10.31 -11.13
N ASN A 13 -3.01 10.49 -12.45
CA ASN A 13 -4.19 10.84 -13.25
C ASN A 13 -5.01 9.60 -13.66
N LYS A 14 -4.55 8.39 -13.33
CA LYS A 14 -5.29 7.13 -13.56
C LYS A 14 -6.41 6.97 -12.53
N SER A 15 -7.44 6.20 -12.87
CA SER A 15 -8.50 5.84 -11.94
C SER A 15 -7.96 5.00 -10.77
N PHE A 16 -8.71 4.99 -9.66
CA PHE A 16 -8.38 4.21 -8.47
C PHE A 16 -8.11 2.74 -8.80
N ASP A 17 -9.05 2.08 -9.49
CA ASP A 17 -8.91 0.67 -9.84
C ASP A 17 -7.76 0.41 -10.82
N ALA A 18 -7.49 1.34 -11.74
CA ALA A 18 -6.36 1.20 -12.66
C ALA A 18 -5.02 1.31 -11.93
N VAL A 19 -4.93 2.13 -10.88
CA VAL A 19 -3.73 2.22 -10.04
C VAL A 19 -3.56 0.96 -9.19
N VAL A 20 -4.62 0.46 -8.58
CA VAL A 20 -4.60 -0.79 -7.79
C VAL A 20 -4.16 -1.97 -8.68
N ALA A 21 -4.79 -2.13 -9.85
CA ALA A 21 -4.43 -3.18 -10.80
C ALA A 21 -2.99 -3.02 -11.31
N ALA A 22 -2.52 -1.79 -11.53
CA ALA A 22 -1.14 -1.54 -11.92
C ALA A 22 -0.15 -1.96 -10.81
N LEU A 23 -0.46 -1.69 -9.54
CA LEU A 23 0.40 -2.13 -8.43
C LEU A 23 0.42 -3.67 -8.33
N GLU A 24 -0.73 -4.33 -8.48
CA GLU A 24 -0.81 -5.79 -8.45
C GLU A 24 -0.02 -6.45 -9.58
N THR A 25 -0.14 -5.91 -10.80
CA THR A 25 0.49 -6.50 -12.00
C THR A 25 1.97 -6.16 -12.13
N ASN A 26 2.41 -4.97 -11.71
CA ASN A 26 3.80 -4.55 -11.85
C ASN A 26 4.69 -4.98 -10.67
N SER A 27 4.13 -5.24 -9.48
CA SER A 27 4.92 -5.67 -8.32
C SER A 27 5.85 -6.87 -8.65
N PRO A 28 5.36 -7.95 -9.31
CA PRO A 28 6.20 -9.09 -9.68
C PRO A 28 7.37 -8.73 -10.60
N ALA A 29 7.18 -7.79 -11.52
CA ALA A 29 8.23 -7.33 -12.43
C ALA A 29 9.41 -6.66 -11.70
N HIS A 30 9.18 -6.17 -10.49
CA HIS A 30 10.17 -5.54 -9.63
C HIS A 30 10.60 -6.45 -8.45
N GLN A 31 10.38 -7.76 -8.54
CA GLN A 31 10.71 -8.75 -7.50
C GLN A 31 9.92 -8.57 -6.19
N PHE A 32 8.78 -7.88 -6.24
CA PHE A 32 7.84 -7.82 -5.13
C PHE A 32 6.64 -8.73 -5.41
N ARG A 33 6.13 -9.39 -4.38
CA ARG A 33 4.88 -10.14 -4.46
C ARG A 33 3.80 -9.39 -3.69
N VAL A 34 2.62 -9.23 -4.27
CA VAL A 34 1.44 -8.83 -3.50
C VAL A 34 1.03 -10.00 -2.60
N LEU A 35 0.99 -9.75 -1.30
CA LEU A 35 0.59 -10.72 -0.29
C LEU A 35 -0.91 -10.64 -0.04
N HIS A 36 -1.43 -9.43 0.13
CA HIS A 36 -2.83 -9.18 0.41
C HIS A 36 -3.26 -7.78 -0.04
N VAL A 37 -4.55 -7.60 -0.32
CA VAL A 37 -5.15 -6.30 -0.62
C VAL A 37 -6.33 -6.10 0.31
N HIS A 38 -6.18 -5.16 1.24
CA HIS A 38 -7.22 -4.78 2.18
C HIS A 38 -8.13 -3.74 1.54
N ASP A 39 -9.40 -4.08 1.33
CA ASP A 39 -10.43 -3.11 0.97
C ASP A 39 -10.97 -2.42 2.23
N VAL A 40 -10.28 -1.34 2.62
CA VAL A 40 -10.58 -0.61 3.86
C VAL A 40 -11.91 0.12 3.73
N GLN A 41 -12.28 0.58 2.53
CA GLN A 41 -13.58 1.18 2.29
C GLN A 41 -14.70 0.17 2.58
N ALA A 42 -14.64 -1.01 1.97
CA ALA A 42 -15.63 -2.06 2.17
C ALA A 42 -15.69 -2.51 3.63
N THR A 43 -14.53 -2.78 4.24
CA THR A 43 -14.42 -3.23 5.64
C THR A 43 -15.06 -2.25 6.63
N LEU A 44 -14.90 -0.94 6.41
CA LEU A 44 -15.50 0.08 7.27
C LEU A 44 -16.99 0.27 6.98
N ALA A 45 -17.40 0.14 5.72
CA ALA A 45 -18.80 0.22 5.31
C ALA A 45 -19.67 -0.89 5.94
N GLU A 46 -19.11 -2.09 6.18
CA GLU A 46 -19.79 -3.18 6.91
C GLU A 46 -20.28 -2.76 8.31
N LYS A 47 -19.57 -1.81 8.94
CA LYS A 47 -19.92 -1.27 10.26
C LYS A 47 -20.61 0.10 10.19
N GLY A 48 -21.03 0.53 8.99
CA GLY A 48 -21.70 1.81 8.76
C GLY A 48 -20.76 3.02 8.67
N PHE A 49 -19.44 2.83 8.72
CA PHE A 49 -18.48 3.92 8.58
C PHE A 49 -18.20 4.20 7.10
N GLN A 50 -18.88 5.21 6.56
CA GLN A 50 -18.75 5.60 5.16
C GLN A 50 -17.47 6.41 4.92
N ARG A 51 -16.75 6.09 3.83
CA ARG A 51 -15.59 6.85 3.37
C ARG A 51 -15.38 6.69 1.86
N GLY A 52 -14.54 7.56 1.31
CA GLY A 52 -14.06 7.44 -0.06
C GLY A 52 -13.14 6.21 -0.26
N PRO A 53 -12.90 5.82 -1.53
CA PRO A 53 -12.05 4.70 -1.91
C PRO A 53 -10.71 4.70 -1.17
N LEU A 54 -10.40 3.58 -0.52
CA LEU A 54 -9.14 3.33 0.17
C LEU A 54 -8.82 1.84 0.14
N LYS A 55 -7.68 1.49 -0.44
CA LYS A 55 -7.12 0.13 -0.40
C LYS A 55 -5.69 0.17 0.14
N ILE A 56 -5.31 -0.85 0.91
CA ILE A 56 -3.94 -1.07 1.37
C ILE A 56 -3.45 -2.36 0.72
N LEU A 57 -2.38 -2.27 -0.06
CA LEU A 57 -1.75 -3.43 -0.69
C LEU A 57 -0.48 -3.78 0.07
N GLU A 58 -0.42 -5.01 0.59
CA GLU A 58 0.77 -5.56 1.21
C GLU A 58 1.66 -6.19 0.16
N VAL A 59 2.93 -5.80 0.14
CA VAL A 59 3.93 -6.30 -0.78
C VAL A 59 5.18 -6.77 -0.05
N CYS A 60 5.83 -7.78 -0.59
CA CYS A 60 7.06 -8.31 -0.02
C CYS A 60 8.07 -8.70 -1.09
N ASN A 61 9.32 -8.26 -0.89
CA ASN A 61 10.48 -8.81 -1.57
C ASN A 61 11.19 -9.74 -0.57
N SER A 62 11.27 -11.03 -0.91
CA SER A 62 11.84 -12.05 0.00
C SER A 62 13.31 -11.82 0.32
N GLY A 63 14.10 -11.27 -0.62
CA GLY A 63 15.50 -10.93 -0.41
C GLY A 63 15.67 -9.80 0.62
N PHE A 64 14.89 -8.72 0.50
CA PHE A 64 14.90 -7.65 1.49
C PHE A 64 14.36 -8.10 2.84
N ALA A 65 13.27 -8.88 2.85
CA ALA A 65 12.70 -9.46 4.07
C ALA A 65 13.74 -10.32 4.82
N HIS A 66 14.41 -11.24 4.12
CA HIS A 66 15.43 -12.10 4.71
C HIS A 66 16.58 -11.29 5.31
N LYS A 67 17.07 -10.27 4.58
CA LYS A 67 18.15 -9.41 5.06
C LYS A 67 17.74 -8.64 6.32
N ALA A 68 16.56 -8.01 6.33
CA ALA A 68 16.09 -7.22 7.46
C ALA A 68 15.87 -8.07 8.71
N LEU A 69 15.18 -9.21 8.57
CA LEU A 69 14.93 -10.15 9.66
C LEU A 69 16.21 -10.81 10.19
N GLY A 70 17.24 -10.96 9.33
CA GLY A 70 18.55 -11.42 9.75
C GLY A 70 19.34 -10.40 10.59
N GLN A 71 18.98 -9.12 10.54
CA GLN A 71 19.57 -8.09 11.39
C GLN A 71 18.83 -7.97 12.73
N ASP A 72 17.50 -7.93 12.70
CA ASP A 72 16.65 -7.88 13.88
C ASP A 72 15.25 -8.41 13.55
N VAL A 73 14.82 -9.47 14.26
CA VAL A 73 13.50 -10.08 14.06
C VAL A 73 12.35 -9.13 14.41
N THR A 74 12.57 -8.16 15.28
CA THR A 74 11.55 -7.18 15.69
C THR A 74 11.14 -6.27 14.55
N VAL A 75 11.93 -6.18 13.48
CA VAL A 75 11.56 -5.49 12.23
C VAL A 75 10.29 -6.10 11.61
N ALA A 76 9.98 -7.37 11.89
CA ALA A 76 8.73 -8.00 11.45
C ALA A 76 7.47 -7.24 11.89
N LEU A 77 7.52 -6.48 13.00
CA LEU A 77 6.40 -5.65 13.48
C LEU A 77 6.02 -4.53 12.48
N PHE A 78 6.92 -4.18 11.57
CA PHE A 78 6.73 -3.16 10.55
C PHE A 78 6.61 -3.74 9.13
N MET A 79 6.60 -5.07 9.01
CA MET A 79 6.44 -5.81 7.77
C MET A 79 5.02 -6.37 7.65
N PRO A 80 4.52 -6.66 6.44
CA PRO A 80 5.13 -6.40 5.12
C PRO A 80 5.13 -4.91 4.73
N CYS A 81 5.82 -4.58 3.64
CA CYS A 81 5.75 -3.23 3.07
C CYS A 81 4.33 -2.97 2.55
N LYS A 82 3.88 -1.71 2.59
CA LYS A 82 2.49 -1.35 2.27
C LYS A 82 2.42 -0.20 1.26
N PHE A 83 1.58 -0.36 0.24
CA PHE A 83 1.09 0.75 -0.56
C PHE A 83 -0.31 1.12 -0.11
N THR A 84 -0.53 2.40 0.21
CA THR A 84 -1.86 2.93 0.50
C THR A 84 -2.35 3.71 -0.71
N VAL A 85 -3.49 3.30 -1.28
CA VAL A 85 -4.11 3.95 -2.44
C VAL A 85 -5.42 4.57 -2.00
N TRP A 86 -5.65 5.85 -2.30
CA TRP A 86 -6.92 6.53 -2.02
C TRP A 86 -7.24 7.58 -3.08
N THR A 87 -8.48 8.05 -3.08
CA THR A 87 -8.89 9.19 -3.92
C THR A 87 -9.15 10.42 -3.07
N GLU A 88 -8.59 11.57 -3.48
CA GLU A 88 -8.81 12.87 -2.84
C GLU A 88 -8.75 13.97 -3.89
N GLY A 89 -9.75 14.87 -3.89
CA GLY A 89 -9.84 15.94 -4.90
C GLY A 89 -9.98 15.44 -6.34
N GLY A 90 -10.64 14.29 -6.54
CA GLY A 90 -10.79 13.65 -7.86
C GLY A 90 -9.51 13.03 -8.43
N LYS A 91 -8.41 13.01 -7.67
CA LYS A 91 -7.15 12.39 -8.06
C LYS A 91 -6.86 11.14 -7.23
N THR A 92 -6.15 10.20 -7.82
CA THR A 92 -5.71 8.98 -7.14
C THR A 92 -4.33 9.22 -6.54
N HIS A 93 -4.17 8.95 -5.26
CA HIS A 93 -2.92 9.06 -4.52
C HIS A 93 -2.42 7.67 -4.18
N VAL A 94 -1.11 7.48 -4.22
CA VAL A 94 -0.42 6.27 -3.77
C VAL A 94 0.68 6.69 -2.82
N SER A 95 0.72 6.09 -1.64
CA SER A 95 1.74 6.38 -0.65
C SER A 95 2.44 5.10 -0.21
N LEU A 96 3.76 5.19 -0.05
CA LEU A 96 4.63 4.17 0.51
C LEU A 96 5.27 4.72 1.78
N GLY A 97 5.26 3.94 2.85
CA GLY A 97 5.92 4.25 4.12
C GLY A 97 6.12 3.01 4.97
#